data_AF-A0A8C8WK82-F1
#
_entry.id   AF-A0A8C8WK82-F1
#
_cell.length_a   1.000
_cell.length_b   1.000
_cell.length_c   1.000
_cell.angle_alpha   90.00
_cell.angle_beta   90.00
_cell.angle_gamma   90.00
#
_symmetry.space_group_name_H-M   'P 1'
#
loop_
_entity.id
_entity.type
_entity.pdbx_description
1 polymer ?
#
loop_
_entity_poly.entity_id
_entity_poly.type
_entity_poly.pdbx_seq_one_letter_code
_entity_poly.pdbx_strand_id
1 'polypeptide(L)'
;MAARGPGLPPLLLALSVLLALGPTAAAAKLNIPKVLLPFTRATRVNFTLEASEGCYRWSSTRPEVASIEPLGVDEAQCSQKAVVQARLSQPARLTSIIFAEDITTGQVLRCDAIVDLIHGIQIVSTTRELYLEDSPLELKIQALDSEGNTFSTLAGLVFDWTIVKDTEANGFSDSHNALRILTFLESTYIPPSYISEMEKVAKQGDTILVSGMKTGSSKLKACIQEAVYKHVHPAEVRLLILENILLNPAYDVYLMVGTSIGYKVQKIRQGKITGGSLTLRGNHGRGSLFYYCGKIHMA
;
A
#
# COMPACT_ATOMS: atom_id res chain seq x y z
N MET A 1 4.31 4.10 76.46
CA MET A 1 2.99 4.17 75.79
C MET A 1 3.20 4.00 74.31
N ALA A 2 2.86 2.84 73.75
CA ALA A 2 2.71 2.65 72.31
C ALA A 2 1.62 1.59 72.12
N ALA A 3 0.39 2.06 71.85
CA ALA A 3 -0.74 1.20 71.60
C ALA A 3 -0.62 0.61 70.19
N ARG A 4 -0.48 -0.72 70.11
CA ARG A 4 -0.64 -1.48 68.86
C ARG A 4 -2.11 -1.44 68.47
N GLY A 5 -2.42 -0.75 67.37
CA GLY A 5 -3.75 -0.76 66.76
C GLY A 5 -4.12 -2.16 66.23
N PRO A 6 -5.41 -2.54 66.24
CA PRO A 6 -5.85 -3.83 65.74
C PRO A 6 -5.68 -3.91 64.21
N GLY A 7 -4.89 -4.86 63.75
CA GLY A 7 -4.73 -5.16 62.32
C GLY A 7 -6.02 -5.70 61.73
N LEU A 8 -6.38 -5.25 60.52
CA LEU A 8 -7.56 -5.75 59.80
C LEU A 8 -7.49 -7.27 59.60
N PRO A 9 -8.61 -8.01 59.74
CA PRO A 9 -8.65 -9.45 59.57
C PRO A 9 -8.28 -9.86 58.12
N PRO A 10 -7.53 -10.96 57.93
CA PRO A 10 -6.99 -11.39 56.63
C PRO A 10 -8.07 -11.67 55.57
N LEU A 11 -9.31 -11.97 55.98
CA LEU A 11 -10.46 -12.14 55.09
C LEU A 11 -10.87 -10.84 54.36
N LEU A 12 -10.74 -9.68 55.01
CA LEU A 12 -11.01 -8.37 54.38
C LEU A 12 -9.92 -7.99 53.37
N LEU A 13 -8.67 -8.41 53.61
CA LEU A 13 -7.56 -8.27 52.67
C LEU A 13 -7.72 -9.18 51.44
N ALA A 14 -8.19 -10.42 51.63
CA ALA A 14 -8.47 -11.33 50.52
C ALA A 14 -9.64 -10.84 49.64
N LEU A 15 -10.71 -10.31 50.26
CA LEU A 15 -11.87 -9.78 49.52
C LEU A 15 -11.53 -8.51 48.74
N SER A 16 -10.67 -7.65 49.27
CA SER A 16 -10.18 -6.44 48.58
C SER A 16 -9.23 -6.74 47.43
N VAL A 17 -8.44 -7.82 47.51
CA VAL A 17 -7.62 -8.31 46.38
C VAL A 17 -8.49 -8.93 45.27
N LEU A 18 -9.56 -9.66 45.61
CA LEU A 18 -10.52 -10.22 44.65
C LEU A 18 -11.36 -9.15 43.93
N LEU A 19 -11.67 -8.03 44.60
CA LEU A 19 -12.31 -6.86 43.98
C LEU A 19 -11.38 -6.06 43.05
N ALA A 20 -10.06 -6.16 43.24
CA ALA A 20 -9.07 -5.52 42.36
C ALA A 20 -8.76 -6.33 41.09
N LEU A 21 -9.24 -7.58 41.01
CA LEU A 21 -9.11 -8.49 39.86
C LEU A 21 -10.40 -8.57 39.02
N GLY A 22 -11.24 -7.54 39.09
CA GLY A 22 -12.36 -7.40 38.16
C GLY A 22 -11.84 -7.45 36.71
N PRO A 23 -12.58 -8.08 35.77
CA PRO A 23 -12.16 -8.14 34.38
C PRO A 23 -11.92 -6.72 33.88
N THR A 24 -10.67 -6.43 33.50
CA THR A 24 -10.32 -5.22 32.79
C THR A 24 -11.02 -5.30 31.43
N ALA A 25 -12.24 -4.77 31.35
CA ALA A 25 -12.93 -4.60 30.08
C ALA A 25 -11.98 -3.83 29.16
N ALA A 26 -11.59 -4.45 28.05
CA ALA A 26 -10.73 -3.82 27.08
C ALA A 26 -11.42 -2.52 26.63
N ALA A 27 -10.70 -1.41 26.68
CA ALA A 27 -11.27 -0.13 26.25
C ALA A 27 -11.62 -0.22 24.75
N ALA A 28 -12.87 0.07 24.42
CA ALA A 28 -13.35 0.10 23.05
C ALA A 28 -12.55 1.11 22.19
N LYS A 29 -12.19 0.70 20.97
CA LYS A 29 -11.35 1.48 20.04
C LYS A 29 -11.91 1.40 18.64
N LEU A 30 -11.78 2.49 17.89
CA LEU A 30 -11.99 2.50 16.44
C LEU A 30 -10.66 2.26 15.72
N ASN A 31 -10.74 1.67 14.53
CA ASN A 31 -9.60 1.47 13.64
C ASN A 31 -8.91 2.78 13.21
N ILE A 32 -9.66 3.89 13.18
CA ILE A 32 -9.13 5.20 12.80
C ILE A 32 -9.92 6.35 13.43
N PRO A 33 -9.26 7.45 13.87
CA PRO A 33 -9.95 8.61 14.44
C PRO A 33 -10.49 9.60 13.40
N LYS A 34 -9.96 9.58 12.17
CA LYS A 34 -10.31 10.54 11.11
C LYS A 34 -10.14 9.91 9.74
N VAL A 35 -11.10 10.12 8.85
CA VAL A 35 -11.05 9.66 7.46
C VAL A 35 -11.20 10.85 6.51
N LEU A 36 -10.42 10.84 5.43
CA LEU A 36 -10.51 11.79 4.34
C LEU A 36 -10.98 11.04 3.08
N LEU A 37 -12.18 11.35 2.61
CA LEU A 37 -12.85 10.69 1.50
C LEU A 37 -12.92 11.63 0.29
N PRO A 38 -12.66 11.13 -0.93
CA PRO A 38 -12.72 11.95 -2.12
C PRO A 38 -14.16 12.28 -2.50
N PHE A 39 -14.40 13.53 -2.86
CA PHE A 39 -15.64 13.97 -3.49
C PHE A 39 -15.79 13.26 -4.85
N THR A 40 -16.98 12.73 -5.13
CA THR A 40 -17.27 12.03 -6.38
C THR A 40 -18.70 12.35 -6.80
N ARG A 41 -18.95 12.47 -8.11
CA ARG A 41 -20.29 12.79 -8.62
C ARG A 41 -21.05 11.52 -9.01
N ALA A 42 -20.40 10.63 -9.74
CA ALA A 42 -21.02 9.39 -10.23
C ALA A 42 -20.65 8.19 -9.35
N THR A 43 -19.40 8.13 -8.92
CA THR A 43 -18.85 7.00 -8.16
C THR A 43 -19.27 7.08 -6.69
N ARG A 44 -19.46 5.92 -6.04
CA ARG A 44 -19.61 5.83 -4.59
C ARG A 44 -18.32 5.28 -4.00
N VAL A 45 -17.65 6.10 -3.19
CA VAL A 45 -16.42 5.69 -2.50
C VAL A 45 -16.77 5.30 -1.07
N ASN A 46 -16.36 4.09 -0.71
CA ASN A 46 -16.68 3.45 0.55
C ASN A 46 -15.42 3.30 1.41
N PHE A 47 -15.57 3.53 2.71
CA PHE A 47 -14.56 3.23 3.73
C PHE A 47 -15.19 2.45 4.87
N THR A 48 -14.55 1.36 5.31
CA THR A 48 -15.07 0.55 6.41
C THR A 48 -14.47 1.02 7.74
N LEU A 49 -15.33 1.55 8.62
CA LEU A 49 -15.01 1.73 10.02
C LEU A 49 -15.22 0.41 10.76
N GLU A 50 -14.32 0.12 11.69
CA GLU A 50 -14.35 -1.08 12.51
C GLU A 50 -14.05 -0.70 13.95
N ALA A 51 -14.90 -1.15 14.86
CA ALA A 51 -14.74 -0.99 16.28
C ALA A 51 -14.29 -2.31 16.92
N SER A 52 -13.42 -2.23 17.93
CA SER A 52 -12.92 -3.41 18.64
C SER A 52 -13.93 -3.89 19.68
N GLU A 53 -14.36 -5.16 19.56
CA GLU A 53 -15.23 -5.87 20.52
C GLU A 53 -16.57 -5.14 20.83
N GLY A 54 -17.61 -5.87 21.24
CA GLY A 54 -18.93 -5.26 21.53
C GLY A 54 -19.82 -5.06 20.30
N CYS A 55 -20.90 -4.29 20.46
CA CYS A 55 -21.92 -4.13 19.42
C CYS A 55 -22.37 -2.67 19.32
N TYR A 56 -22.13 -2.04 18.16
CA TYR A 56 -22.26 -0.59 18.03
C TYR A 56 -23.45 -0.18 17.20
N ARG A 57 -24.15 0.86 17.66
CA ARG A 57 -25.09 1.63 16.87
C ARG A 57 -24.35 2.80 16.23
N TRP A 58 -24.44 2.88 14.90
CA TRP A 58 -23.73 3.87 14.11
C TRP A 58 -24.63 5.04 13.75
N SER A 59 -24.13 6.27 13.86
CA SER A 59 -24.86 7.47 13.43
C SER A 59 -23.92 8.52 12.85
N SER A 60 -24.47 9.38 11.99
CA SER A 60 -23.75 10.49 11.34
C SER A 60 -24.46 11.79 11.64
N THR A 61 -23.70 12.80 12.05
CA THR A 61 -24.22 14.16 12.30
C THR A 61 -24.71 14.85 11.02
N ARG A 62 -24.09 14.52 9.87
CA ARG A 62 -24.41 15.08 8.55
C ARG A 62 -24.44 13.97 7.50
N PRO A 63 -25.53 13.19 7.40
CA PRO A 63 -25.65 12.10 6.43
C PRO A 63 -25.57 12.55 4.97
N GLU A 64 -25.85 13.83 4.69
CA GLU A 64 -25.70 14.45 3.37
C GLU A 64 -24.23 14.69 2.98
N VAL A 65 -23.31 14.70 3.94
CA VAL A 65 -21.87 14.80 3.69
C VAL A 65 -21.26 13.40 3.66
N ALA A 66 -21.46 12.65 4.74
CA ALA A 66 -21.00 11.27 4.87
C ALA A 66 -22.08 10.43 5.53
N SER A 67 -22.65 9.48 4.78
CA SER A 67 -23.61 8.51 5.32
C SER A 67 -22.88 7.31 5.93
N ILE A 68 -23.52 6.65 6.88
CA ILE A 68 -23.00 5.46 7.54
C ILE A 68 -24.03 4.34 7.50
N GLU A 69 -23.61 3.15 7.07
CA GLU A 69 -24.48 1.96 6.98
C GLU A 69 -23.79 0.79 7.69
N PRO A 70 -24.42 0.17 8.72
CA PRO A 70 -23.82 -0.96 9.43
C PRO A 70 -23.74 -2.20 8.54
N LEU A 71 -22.67 -2.99 8.69
CA LEU A 71 -22.45 -4.24 7.95
C LEU A 71 -22.75 -5.45 8.83
N GLY A 72 -23.49 -6.43 8.32
CA GLY A 72 -23.75 -7.67 9.07
C GLY A 72 -24.51 -7.37 10.37
N VAL A 73 -25.66 -6.72 10.24
CA VAL A 73 -26.51 -6.31 11.36
C VAL A 73 -26.97 -7.56 12.12
N ASP A 74 -26.62 -7.64 13.41
CA ASP A 74 -27.09 -8.70 14.30
C ASP A 74 -28.59 -8.50 14.65
N GLU A 75 -29.22 -9.52 15.25
CA GLU A 75 -30.63 -9.43 15.71
C GLU A 75 -30.88 -8.23 16.65
N ALA A 76 -29.83 -7.77 17.35
CA ALA A 76 -29.85 -6.60 18.22
C ALA A 76 -29.73 -5.24 17.49
N GLN A 77 -29.78 -5.22 16.15
CA GLN A 77 -29.68 -4.01 15.30
C GLN A 77 -28.40 -3.18 15.52
N CYS A 78 -27.29 -3.85 15.83
CA CYS A 78 -25.98 -3.25 15.99
C CYS A 78 -24.94 -4.02 15.17
N SER A 79 -23.77 -3.44 14.99
CA SER A 79 -22.66 -4.08 14.27
C SER A 79 -21.31 -3.54 14.72
N GLN A 80 -20.28 -4.38 14.62
CA GLN A 80 -18.89 -4.00 14.81
C GLN A 80 -18.29 -3.23 13.62
N LYS A 81 -18.87 -3.37 12.42
CA LYS A 81 -18.35 -2.76 11.20
C LYS A 81 -19.42 -1.92 10.52
N ALA A 82 -19.04 -0.80 9.96
CA ALA A 82 -19.95 0.04 9.19
C ALA A 82 -19.23 0.71 8.02
N VAL A 83 -19.95 0.91 6.91
CA VAL A 83 -19.43 1.56 5.72
C VAL A 83 -19.81 3.03 5.74
N VAL A 84 -18.78 3.88 5.77
CA VAL A 84 -18.91 5.31 5.52
C VAL A 84 -18.90 5.53 4.01
N GLN A 85 -19.88 6.26 3.48
CA GLN A 85 -19.93 6.66 2.07
C GLN A 85 -19.97 8.17 1.96
N ALA A 86 -19.15 8.74 1.07
CA ALA A 86 -19.23 10.16 0.74
C ALA A 86 -20.51 10.44 -0.09
N ARG A 87 -21.35 11.39 0.35
CA ARG A 87 -22.64 11.73 -0.29
C ARG A 87 -22.82 13.21 -0.62
N LEU A 88 -21.72 13.94 -0.71
CA LEU A 88 -21.77 15.37 -0.92
C LEU A 88 -22.27 15.75 -2.33
N SER A 89 -23.13 16.78 -2.41
CA SER A 89 -23.75 17.23 -3.67
C SER A 89 -22.93 18.29 -4.42
N GLN A 90 -22.11 19.08 -3.70
CA GLN A 90 -21.32 20.17 -4.23
C GLN A 90 -19.82 19.94 -3.96
N PRO A 91 -18.92 20.38 -4.85
CA PRO A 91 -17.48 20.19 -4.69
C PRO A 91 -16.93 21.15 -3.62
N ALA A 92 -17.04 20.77 -2.35
CA ALA A 92 -16.60 21.56 -1.20
C ALA A 92 -15.98 20.66 -0.12
N ARG A 93 -15.07 21.22 0.67
CA ARG A 93 -14.53 20.54 1.86
C ARG A 93 -15.54 20.62 3.00
N LEU A 94 -16.13 19.50 3.38
CA LEU A 94 -17.07 19.42 4.51
C LEU A 94 -16.74 18.24 5.42
N THR A 95 -17.09 18.39 6.69
CA THR A 95 -16.88 17.37 7.73
C THR A 95 -18.21 16.92 8.31
N SER A 96 -18.37 15.61 8.47
CA SER A 96 -19.38 14.97 9.33
C SER A 96 -18.68 14.23 10.46
N ILE A 97 -19.28 14.23 11.64
CA ILE A 97 -18.85 13.39 12.77
C ILE A 97 -19.68 12.11 12.74
N ILE A 98 -18.99 10.97 12.77
CA ILE A 98 -19.56 9.63 12.92
C ILE A 98 -19.42 9.19 14.37
N PHE A 99 -20.52 8.70 14.94
CA PHE A 99 -20.55 8.11 16.29
C PHE A 99 -20.78 6.61 16.21
N ALA A 100 -20.08 5.87 17.07
CA ALA A 100 -20.32 4.47 17.36
C ALA A 100 -20.64 4.33 18.84
N GLU A 101 -21.90 4.07 19.16
CA GLU A 101 -22.38 3.89 20.53
C GLU A 101 -22.50 2.39 20.83
N ASP A 102 -21.71 1.88 21.78
CA ASP A 102 -21.87 0.51 22.26
C ASP A 102 -23.17 0.39 23.04
N ILE A 103 -24.08 -0.45 22.55
CA ILE A 103 -25.42 -0.61 23.15
C ILE A 103 -25.38 -1.24 24.55
N THR A 104 -24.28 -1.92 24.90
CA THR A 104 -24.14 -2.64 26.17
C THR A 104 -23.60 -1.72 27.26
N THR A 105 -22.58 -0.94 26.93
CA THR A 105 -21.87 -0.09 27.90
C THR A 105 -22.29 1.38 27.85
N GLY A 106 -22.94 1.81 26.77
CA GLY A 106 -23.24 3.22 26.49
C GLY A 106 -22.00 4.05 26.10
N GLN A 107 -20.85 3.41 25.89
CA GLN A 107 -19.63 4.12 25.47
C GLN A 107 -19.78 4.63 24.04
N VAL A 108 -19.43 5.90 23.82
CA VAL A 108 -19.47 6.52 22.48
C VAL A 108 -18.05 6.75 21.97
N LEU A 109 -17.76 6.18 20.80
CA LEU A 109 -16.55 6.45 20.03
C LEU A 109 -16.87 7.43 18.90
N ARG A 110 -15.86 8.20 18.48
CA ARG A 110 -16.00 9.27 17.49
C ARG A 110 -14.96 9.12 16.37
N CYS A 111 -15.41 9.30 15.13
CA CYS A 111 -14.56 9.47 13.96
C CYS A 111 -14.99 10.68 13.14
N ASP A 112 -14.04 11.54 12.76
CA ASP A 112 -14.33 12.66 11.86
C ASP A 112 -14.21 12.20 10.39
N ALA A 113 -15.30 12.26 9.64
CA ALA A 113 -15.35 11.97 8.21
C ALA A 113 -15.34 13.26 7.39
N ILE A 114 -14.22 13.52 6.73
CA ILE A 114 -14.00 14.70 5.89
C ILE A 114 -14.19 14.29 4.43
N VAL A 115 -14.99 15.03 3.68
CA VAL A 115 -15.13 14.87 2.23
C VAL A 115 -14.51 16.09 1.55
N ASP A 116 -13.59 15.86 0.61
CA ASP A 116 -12.86 16.93 -0.07
C ASP A 116 -12.45 16.55 -1.51
N LEU A 117 -11.97 17.52 -2.28
CA LEU A 117 -11.47 17.35 -3.65
C LEU A 117 -10.02 16.87 -3.67
N ILE A 118 -9.76 15.91 -4.56
CA ILE A 118 -8.40 15.55 -4.95
C ILE A 118 -7.78 16.69 -5.75
N HIS A 119 -6.63 17.19 -5.29
CA HIS A 119 -5.84 18.22 -5.97
C HIS A 119 -4.63 17.63 -6.70
N GLY A 120 -4.11 16.49 -6.24
CA GLY A 120 -2.98 15.82 -6.86
C GLY A 120 -3.02 14.30 -6.67
N ILE A 121 -2.34 13.58 -7.56
CA ILE A 121 -2.09 12.14 -7.43
C ILE A 121 -0.62 11.82 -7.62
N GLN A 122 -0.18 10.74 -6.99
CA GLN A 122 1.18 10.21 -7.07
C GLN A 122 1.15 8.69 -7.20
N ILE A 123 2.12 8.12 -7.92
CA ILE A 123 2.29 6.68 -7.99
C ILE A 123 3.31 6.27 -6.94
N VAL A 124 2.87 5.44 -6.01
CA VAL A 124 3.68 4.83 -4.95
C VAL A 124 4.07 3.42 -5.37
N SER A 125 5.33 3.07 -5.14
CA SER A 125 5.90 1.75 -5.43
C SER A 125 6.88 1.35 -4.34
N THR A 126 7.09 0.06 -4.15
CA THR A 126 8.09 -0.47 -3.20
C THR A 126 9.51 -0.36 -3.75
N THR A 127 9.68 -0.43 -5.07
CA THR A 127 10.95 -0.29 -5.79
C THR A 127 10.74 0.45 -7.11
N ARG A 128 11.82 0.96 -7.70
CA ARG A 128 11.86 1.53 -9.06
C ARG A 128 12.56 0.61 -10.05
N GLU A 129 13.07 -0.52 -9.58
CA GLU A 129 13.76 -1.54 -10.35
C GLU A 129 12.92 -2.81 -10.40
N LEU A 130 12.81 -3.40 -11.59
CA LEU A 130 12.09 -4.63 -11.87
C LEU A 130 13.02 -5.60 -12.57
N TYR A 131 12.97 -6.88 -12.22
CA TYR A 131 13.72 -7.89 -12.94
C TYR A 131 12.88 -8.50 -14.06
N LEU A 132 13.53 -8.82 -15.16
CA LEU A 132 12.90 -9.49 -16.31
C LEU A 132 12.25 -10.81 -15.92
N GLU A 133 10.99 -10.99 -16.32
CA GLU A 133 10.25 -12.24 -16.11
C GLU A 133 10.22 -12.71 -14.65
N ASP A 134 10.36 -11.77 -13.72
CA ASP A 134 10.23 -11.98 -12.29
C ASP A 134 8.80 -11.65 -11.84
N SER A 135 8.57 -11.79 -10.53
CA SER A 135 7.34 -11.42 -9.85
C SER A 135 6.92 -9.98 -10.20
N PRO A 136 5.63 -9.75 -10.49
CA PRO A 136 5.15 -8.42 -10.83
C PRO A 136 5.32 -7.43 -9.68
N LEU A 137 5.55 -6.17 -10.04
CA LEU A 137 5.57 -5.05 -9.11
C LEU A 137 4.16 -4.49 -8.95
N GLU A 138 3.72 -4.33 -7.71
CA GLU A 138 2.51 -3.60 -7.38
C GLU A 138 2.77 -2.09 -7.41
N LEU A 139 1.92 -1.37 -8.14
CA LEU A 139 1.88 0.09 -8.16
C LEU A 139 0.54 0.56 -7.61
N LYS A 140 0.57 1.59 -6.76
CA LYS A 140 -0.63 2.14 -6.14
C LYS A 140 -0.69 3.66 -6.29
N ILE A 141 -1.90 4.20 -6.46
CA ILE A 141 -2.14 5.64 -6.42
C ILE A 141 -2.31 6.12 -4.98
N GLN A 142 -1.62 7.21 -4.69
CA GLN A 142 -1.87 8.05 -3.54
C GLN A 142 -2.47 9.36 -4.04
N ALA A 143 -3.63 9.76 -3.51
CA ALA A 143 -4.23 11.05 -3.82
C ALA A 143 -4.02 12.03 -2.66
N LEU A 144 -3.89 13.30 -2.99
CA LEU A 144 -3.60 14.40 -2.08
C LEU A 144 -4.64 15.52 -2.21
N ASP A 145 -5.03 16.12 -1.08
CA ASP A 145 -5.83 17.34 -1.06
C ASP A 145 -4.94 18.59 -1.28
N SER A 146 -5.54 19.79 -1.19
CA SER A 146 -4.81 21.06 -1.36
C SER A 146 -3.77 21.32 -0.28
N GLU A 147 -3.89 20.67 0.87
CA GLU A 147 -2.99 20.80 2.01
C GLU A 147 -1.87 19.74 1.99
N GLY A 148 -1.92 18.79 1.05
CA GLY A 148 -0.99 17.67 0.96
C GLY A 148 -1.36 16.48 1.86
N ASN A 149 -2.58 16.44 2.41
CA ASN A 149 -3.07 15.30 3.17
C ASN A 149 -3.46 14.16 2.23
N THR A 150 -3.22 12.93 2.67
CA THR A 150 -3.55 11.73 1.88
C THR A 150 -4.99 11.28 2.09
N PHE A 151 -5.70 11.02 1.00
CA PHE A 151 -7.03 10.41 1.06
C PHE A 151 -6.97 8.99 1.63
N SER A 152 -7.88 8.67 2.54
CA SER A 152 -7.91 7.39 3.25
C SER A 152 -8.29 6.20 2.35
N THR A 153 -9.00 6.46 1.25
CA THR A 153 -9.39 5.44 0.27
C THR A 153 -9.62 6.07 -1.09
N LEU A 154 -9.32 5.31 -2.14
CA LEU A 154 -9.66 5.59 -3.53
C LEU A 154 -10.54 4.48 -4.12
N ALA A 155 -11.06 3.58 -3.28
CA ALA A 155 -11.83 2.43 -3.69
C ALA A 155 -13.07 2.86 -4.50
N GLY A 156 -13.18 2.31 -5.71
CA GLY A 156 -14.26 2.60 -6.66
C GLY A 156 -13.92 3.66 -7.70
N LEU A 157 -12.91 4.51 -7.47
CA LEU A 157 -12.44 5.46 -8.49
C LEU A 157 -11.74 4.71 -9.62
N VAL A 158 -12.09 5.07 -10.85
CA VAL A 158 -11.49 4.51 -12.06
C VAL A 158 -10.27 5.33 -12.45
N PHE A 159 -9.17 4.63 -12.75
CA PHE A 159 -7.94 5.22 -13.22
C PHE A 159 -7.57 4.66 -14.60
N ASP A 160 -7.06 5.53 -15.46
CA ASP A 160 -6.43 5.14 -16.72
C ASP A 160 -4.94 4.95 -16.49
N TRP A 161 -4.48 3.70 -16.61
CA TRP A 161 -3.05 3.37 -16.58
C TRP A 161 -2.53 3.16 -17.99
N THR A 162 -1.49 3.92 -18.35
CA THR A 162 -0.90 3.88 -19.69
C THR A 162 0.62 3.83 -19.62
N ILE A 163 1.22 3.06 -20.53
CA ILE A 163 2.67 3.03 -20.73
C ILE A 163 2.99 4.10 -21.77
N VAL A 164 3.81 5.07 -21.40
CA VAL A 164 4.16 6.23 -22.22
C VAL A 164 5.56 6.06 -22.80
N LYS A 165 5.76 6.64 -23.98
CA LYS A 165 7.06 6.70 -24.61
C LYS A 165 8.01 7.62 -23.86
N ASP A 166 9.14 7.08 -23.40
CA ASP A 166 10.21 7.88 -22.81
C ASP A 166 11.01 8.57 -23.93
N THR A 167 10.65 9.82 -24.24
CA THR A 167 11.32 10.64 -25.26
C THR A 167 12.71 11.13 -24.83
N GLU A 168 13.06 11.02 -23.55
CA GLU A 168 14.37 11.43 -23.00
C GLU A 168 15.39 10.29 -22.97
N ALA A 169 14.96 9.04 -23.21
CA ALA A 169 15.87 7.91 -23.38
C ALA A 169 16.42 7.89 -24.81
N ASN A 170 17.61 8.46 -25.00
CA ASN A 170 18.40 8.38 -26.24
C ASN A 170 18.36 6.96 -26.86
N GLY A 171 17.71 6.82 -28.01
CA GLY A 171 18.02 5.83 -29.04
C GLY A 171 17.58 4.37 -28.87
N PHE A 172 16.97 3.96 -27.75
CA PHE A 172 16.43 2.58 -27.63
C PHE A 172 14.96 2.53 -28.07
N SER A 173 14.73 2.27 -29.37
CA SER A 173 13.42 2.31 -30.04
C SER A 173 12.36 1.32 -29.54
N ASP A 174 12.70 0.46 -28.59
CA ASP A 174 11.88 -0.68 -28.12
C ASP A 174 11.29 -0.50 -26.70
N SER A 175 11.48 0.67 -26.06
CA SER A 175 11.14 0.91 -24.65
C SER A 175 9.65 0.76 -24.28
N HIS A 176 8.75 0.83 -25.27
CA HIS A 176 7.30 0.75 -25.04
C HIS A 176 6.78 -0.67 -24.85
N ASN A 177 7.56 -1.66 -25.23
CA ASN A 177 7.21 -3.07 -25.06
C ASN A 177 8.08 -3.75 -23.98
N ALA A 178 8.78 -2.94 -23.17
CA ALA A 178 9.62 -3.42 -22.08
C ALA A 178 8.81 -3.76 -20.82
N LEU A 179 7.60 -3.20 -20.70
CA LEU A 179 6.72 -3.38 -19.57
C LEU A 179 5.32 -3.81 -20.04
N ARG A 180 4.65 -4.63 -19.23
CA ARG A 180 3.24 -4.98 -19.41
C ARG A 180 2.47 -4.75 -18.11
N ILE A 181 1.29 -4.15 -18.22
CA ILE A 181 0.31 -4.09 -17.14
C ILE A 181 -0.43 -5.42 -17.11
N LEU A 182 -0.55 -6.01 -15.93
CA LEU A 182 -1.24 -7.27 -15.68
C LEU A 182 -2.51 -7.00 -14.87
N THR A 183 -3.53 -7.81 -15.12
CA THR A 183 -4.68 -7.91 -14.22
C THR A 183 -4.33 -8.83 -13.07
N PHE A 184 -5.02 -8.67 -11.94
CA PHE A 184 -4.86 -9.58 -10.81
C PHE A 184 -5.34 -10.99 -11.14
N LEU A 185 -6.36 -11.12 -12.01
CA LEU A 185 -6.81 -12.41 -12.54
C LEU A 185 -5.73 -13.19 -13.30
N GLU A 186 -4.81 -12.50 -13.99
CA GLU A 186 -3.67 -13.11 -14.68
C GLU A 186 -2.50 -13.46 -13.72
N SER A 187 -2.60 -13.04 -12.46
CA SER A 187 -1.52 -13.13 -11.48
C SER A 187 -1.79 -14.21 -10.41
N THR A 188 -0.77 -14.51 -9.61
CA THR A 188 -0.90 -15.38 -8.42
C THR A 188 -1.24 -14.60 -7.14
N TYR A 189 -1.54 -13.29 -7.24
CA TYR A 189 -1.76 -12.40 -6.10
C TYR A 189 -3.24 -12.12 -5.90
N ILE A 190 -3.64 -11.97 -4.64
CA ILE A 190 -5.03 -11.72 -4.25
C ILE A 190 -5.29 -10.20 -4.32
N PRO A 191 -6.20 -9.72 -5.20
CA PRO A 191 -6.56 -8.31 -5.23
C PRO A 191 -7.43 -7.91 -4.04
N PRO A 192 -7.44 -6.62 -3.67
CA PRO A 192 -8.55 -6.06 -2.91
C PRO A 192 -9.90 -6.33 -3.61
N SER A 193 -10.95 -6.60 -2.84
CA SER A 193 -12.26 -6.99 -3.39
C SER A 193 -12.81 -5.99 -4.42
N TYR A 194 -12.69 -4.70 -4.16
CA TYR A 194 -13.15 -3.65 -5.07
C TYR A 194 -12.35 -3.61 -6.38
N ILE A 195 -11.06 -3.94 -6.38
CA ILE A 195 -10.26 -4.07 -7.61
C ILE A 195 -10.75 -5.27 -8.42
N SER A 196 -11.04 -6.40 -7.75
CA SER A 196 -11.59 -7.58 -8.42
C SER A 196 -12.92 -7.28 -9.12
N GLU A 197 -13.82 -6.53 -8.48
CA GLU A 197 -15.08 -6.11 -9.12
C GLU A 197 -14.85 -5.15 -10.30
N MET A 198 -13.84 -4.28 -10.24
CA MET A 198 -13.49 -3.38 -11.34
C MET A 198 -12.95 -4.12 -12.56
N GLU A 199 -12.12 -5.14 -12.36
CA GLU A 199 -11.57 -5.96 -13.45
C GLU A 199 -12.66 -6.72 -14.21
N LYS A 200 -13.72 -7.19 -13.52
CA LYS A 200 -14.88 -7.85 -14.15
C LYS A 200 -15.59 -6.97 -15.18
N VAL A 201 -15.53 -5.65 -15.00
CA VAL A 201 -16.11 -4.66 -15.93
C VAL A 201 -15.05 -3.96 -16.78
N ALA A 202 -13.86 -4.57 -16.93
CA ALA A 202 -12.73 -4.08 -17.71
C ALA A 202 -12.27 -2.65 -17.31
N LYS A 203 -12.37 -2.32 -16.03
CA LYS A 203 -11.90 -1.06 -15.45
C LYS A 203 -10.67 -1.32 -14.57
N GLN A 204 -9.81 -0.32 -14.48
CA GLN A 204 -8.64 -0.33 -13.61
C GLN A 204 -8.87 0.61 -12.42
N GLY A 205 -8.48 0.16 -11.23
CA GLY A 205 -8.57 0.95 -9.99
C GLY A 205 -7.27 1.68 -9.66
N ASP A 206 -7.15 2.07 -8.39
CA ASP A 206 -5.96 2.74 -7.85
C ASP A 206 -4.75 1.82 -7.71
N THR A 207 -4.90 0.50 -7.85
CA THR A 207 -3.81 -0.47 -7.73
C THR A 207 -3.72 -1.34 -8.98
N ILE A 208 -2.51 -1.52 -9.52
CA ILE A 208 -2.22 -2.40 -10.66
C ILE A 208 -0.95 -3.22 -10.42
N LEU A 209 -0.80 -4.29 -11.21
CA LEU A 209 0.43 -5.07 -11.31
C LEU A 209 1.15 -4.79 -12.62
N VAL A 210 2.48 -4.72 -12.58
CA VAL A 210 3.31 -4.54 -13.79
C VAL A 210 4.45 -5.55 -13.83
N SER A 211 4.76 -6.06 -15.03
CA SER A 211 5.84 -7.04 -15.24
C SER A 211 6.77 -6.60 -16.36
N GLY A 212 8.06 -6.94 -16.20
CA GLY A 212 9.13 -6.61 -17.14
C GLY A 212 9.24 -7.65 -18.23
N MET A 213 9.02 -7.23 -19.47
CA MET A 213 9.10 -8.06 -20.68
C MET A 213 10.46 -7.95 -21.40
N LYS A 214 11.10 -6.76 -21.36
CA LYS A 214 12.43 -6.53 -21.92
C LYS A 214 13.24 -5.63 -21.00
N THR A 215 14.56 -5.78 -20.98
CA THR A 215 15.46 -4.84 -20.28
C THR A 215 15.29 -3.44 -20.87
N GLY A 216 15.33 -2.42 -20.03
CA GLY A 216 15.26 -1.04 -20.47
C GLY A 216 14.60 -0.15 -19.45
N SER A 217 14.21 1.06 -19.86
CA SER A 217 13.43 1.95 -19.03
C SER A 217 12.05 2.17 -19.62
N SER A 218 11.02 2.16 -18.78
CA SER A 218 9.65 2.38 -19.17
C SER A 218 8.98 3.39 -18.24
N LYS A 219 8.15 4.27 -18.79
CA LYS A 219 7.43 5.29 -18.05
C LYS A 219 5.95 4.96 -18.04
N LEU A 220 5.34 4.91 -16.85
CA LEU A 220 3.89 4.81 -16.71
C LEU A 220 3.30 6.15 -16.34
N LYS A 221 2.04 6.30 -16.74
CA LYS A 221 1.20 7.43 -16.45
C LYS A 221 -0.15 6.94 -15.95
N ALA A 222 -0.64 7.55 -14.89
CA ALA A 222 -1.95 7.29 -14.31
C ALA A 222 -2.80 8.57 -14.28
N CYS A 223 -4.05 8.48 -14.73
CA CYS A 223 -5.01 9.59 -14.74
C CYS A 223 -6.32 9.17 -14.05
N ILE A 224 -6.96 10.08 -13.31
CA ILE A 224 -8.31 9.83 -12.77
C ILE A 224 -9.35 10.02 -13.89
N GLN A 225 -10.28 9.07 -14.07
CA GLN A 225 -11.34 9.18 -15.09
C GLN A 225 -12.57 10.02 -14.64
N GLU A 226 -12.76 10.25 -13.35
CA GLU A 226 -13.92 10.98 -12.83
C GLU A 226 -13.92 12.44 -13.33
N ALA A 227 -15.06 12.88 -13.90
CA ALA A 227 -15.14 14.12 -14.66
C ALA A 227 -14.79 15.40 -13.88
N VAL A 228 -14.99 15.41 -12.55
CA VAL A 228 -14.62 16.56 -11.71
C VAL A 228 -13.10 16.75 -11.62
N TYR A 229 -12.31 15.70 -11.86
CA TYR A 229 -10.85 15.68 -11.71
C TYR A 229 -10.09 15.82 -13.04
N LYS A 230 -10.73 16.27 -14.12
CA LYS A 230 -10.06 16.52 -15.41
C LYS A 230 -8.88 17.50 -15.32
N HIS A 231 -8.87 18.35 -14.31
CA HIS A 231 -7.81 19.34 -14.07
C HIS A 231 -6.63 18.77 -13.27
N VAL A 232 -6.78 17.60 -12.64
CA VAL A 232 -5.72 16.98 -11.85
C VAL A 232 -4.65 16.45 -12.79
N HIS A 233 -3.39 16.84 -12.54
CA HIS A 233 -2.28 16.39 -13.36
C HIS A 233 -2.09 14.87 -13.24
N PRO A 234 -1.84 14.18 -14.37
CA PRO A 234 -1.49 12.77 -14.35
C PRO A 234 -0.24 12.50 -13.51
N ALA A 235 -0.27 11.41 -12.74
CA ALA A 235 0.90 10.93 -12.03
C ALA A 235 1.79 10.11 -12.98
N GLU A 236 3.10 10.25 -12.87
CA GLU A 236 4.05 9.52 -13.71
C GLU A 236 5.13 8.84 -12.88
N VAL A 237 5.53 7.64 -13.31
CA VAL A 237 6.63 6.89 -12.71
C VAL A 237 7.51 6.28 -13.79
N ARG A 238 8.82 6.38 -13.61
CA ARG A 238 9.81 5.68 -14.43
C ARG A 238 10.27 4.42 -13.70
N LEU A 239 10.23 3.30 -14.38
CA LEU A 239 10.74 2.01 -13.93
C LEU A 239 11.94 1.61 -14.78
N LEU A 240 12.89 0.94 -14.14
CA LEU A 240 14.06 0.34 -14.77
C LEU A 240 13.92 -1.17 -14.73
N ILE A 241 13.89 -1.80 -15.90
CA ILE A 241 13.82 -3.25 -16.04
C ILE A 241 15.23 -3.79 -16.30
N LEU A 242 15.70 -4.66 -15.40
CA LEU A 242 17.05 -5.20 -15.36
C LEU A 242 17.05 -6.70 -15.68
N GLU A 243 18.19 -7.20 -16.17
CA GLU A 243 18.42 -8.64 -16.21
C GLU A 243 18.84 -9.14 -14.82
N ASN A 244 18.31 -10.29 -14.39
CA ASN A 244 18.77 -10.96 -13.17
C ASN A 244 20.01 -11.82 -13.49
N ILE A 245 21.19 -11.22 -13.37
CA ILE A 245 22.49 -11.85 -13.60
C ILE A 245 23.27 -11.93 -12.28
N LEU A 246 23.78 -13.11 -11.98
CA LEU A 246 24.62 -13.39 -10.83
C LEU A 246 26.00 -13.85 -11.28
N LEU A 247 27.03 -13.31 -10.63
CA LEU A 247 28.39 -13.83 -10.73
C LEU A 247 28.67 -14.78 -9.58
N ASN A 248 29.34 -15.89 -9.88
CA ASN A 248 29.83 -16.84 -8.92
C ASN A 248 31.36 -17.04 -9.12
N PRO A 249 32.20 -16.73 -8.12
CA PRO A 249 31.85 -16.29 -6.76
C PRO A 249 31.21 -14.90 -6.72
N ALA A 250 30.24 -14.69 -5.82
CA ALA A 250 29.55 -13.40 -5.65
C ALA A 250 30.24 -12.45 -4.66
N TYR A 251 31.30 -12.93 -4.00
CA TYR A 251 32.09 -12.17 -3.03
C TYR A 251 33.31 -11.52 -3.69
N ASP A 252 33.88 -10.53 -3.00
CA ASP A 252 35.08 -9.83 -3.45
C ASP A 252 36.28 -10.78 -3.52
N VAL A 253 37.01 -10.72 -4.63
CA VAL A 253 38.17 -11.58 -4.89
C VAL A 253 39.42 -10.72 -5.02
N TYR A 254 40.50 -11.16 -4.36
CA TYR A 254 41.83 -10.58 -4.45
C TYR A 254 42.70 -11.46 -5.34
N LEU A 255 43.35 -10.87 -6.35
CA LEU A 255 44.17 -11.59 -7.33
C LEU A 255 45.58 -11.04 -7.37
N MET A 256 46.57 -11.94 -7.37
CA MET A 256 47.95 -11.59 -7.62
C MET A 256 48.18 -11.30 -9.11
N VAL A 257 49.12 -10.40 -9.41
CA VAL A 257 49.53 -10.10 -10.79
C VAL A 257 49.96 -11.39 -11.51
N GLY A 258 49.46 -11.60 -12.74
CA GLY A 258 49.74 -12.78 -13.54
C GLY A 258 48.82 -13.99 -13.28
N THR A 259 47.92 -13.92 -12.29
CA THR A 259 46.92 -14.97 -12.03
C THR A 259 45.57 -14.68 -12.71
N SER A 260 44.72 -15.70 -12.79
CA SER A 260 43.38 -15.59 -13.38
C SER A 260 42.33 -16.27 -12.53
N ILE A 261 41.11 -15.74 -12.54
CA ILE A 261 39.94 -16.38 -11.96
C ILE A 261 38.88 -16.66 -13.03
N GLY A 262 38.24 -17.83 -12.91
CA GLY A 262 37.05 -18.17 -13.65
C GLY A 262 35.81 -17.79 -12.86
N TYR A 263 35.03 -16.83 -13.37
CA TYR A 263 33.68 -16.57 -12.90
C TYR A 263 32.68 -17.40 -13.69
N LYS A 264 31.64 -17.89 -13.01
CA LYS A 264 30.43 -18.38 -13.66
C LYS A 264 29.42 -17.25 -13.67
N VAL A 265 28.96 -16.89 -14.87
CA VAL A 265 27.81 -15.99 -15.05
C VAL A 265 26.58 -16.85 -15.08
N GLN A 266 25.65 -16.58 -14.18
CA GLN A 266 24.40 -17.29 -14.06
C GLN A 266 23.27 -16.29 -14.25
N LYS A 267 22.41 -16.57 -15.22
CA LYS A 267 21.21 -15.80 -15.53
C LYS A 267 20.00 -16.54 -15.01
N ILE A 268 19.21 -15.89 -14.18
CA ILE A 268 17.98 -16.43 -13.64
C ILE A 268 16.81 -15.93 -14.50
N ARG A 269 16.01 -16.87 -15.02
CA ARG A 269 14.73 -16.58 -15.70
C ARG A 269 13.67 -17.58 -15.25
N GLN A 270 12.53 -17.09 -14.75
CA GLN A 270 11.40 -17.93 -14.32
C GLN A 270 11.80 -19.12 -13.41
N GLY A 271 12.72 -18.87 -12.47
CA GLY A 271 13.25 -19.91 -11.57
C GLY A 271 14.23 -20.91 -12.20
N LYS A 272 14.57 -20.79 -13.48
CA LYS A 272 15.62 -21.59 -14.15
C LYS A 272 16.93 -20.81 -14.25
N ILE A 273 18.03 -21.48 -13.93
CA ILE A 273 19.38 -20.92 -14.00
C ILE A 273 20.04 -21.39 -15.30
N THR A 274 20.40 -20.45 -16.17
CA THR A 274 21.24 -20.69 -17.35
C THR A 274 22.58 -19.98 -17.16
N GLY A 275 23.69 -20.49 -17.69
CA GLY A 275 24.97 -19.87 -17.39
C GLY A 275 26.09 -20.18 -18.36
N GLY A 276 27.13 -19.36 -18.28
CA GLY A 276 28.38 -19.49 -19.01
C GLY A 276 29.58 -19.19 -18.11
N SER A 277 30.79 -19.39 -18.60
CA SER A 277 32.02 -19.07 -17.87
C SER A 277 32.74 -17.87 -18.48
N LEU A 278 33.18 -16.95 -17.63
CA LEU A 278 34.05 -15.84 -17.99
C LEU A 278 35.39 -16.00 -17.25
N THR A 279 36.51 -15.88 -17.94
CA THR A 279 37.83 -15.89 -17.32
C THR A 279 38.41 -14.48 -17.33
N LEU A 280 38.70 -13.95 -16.15
CA LEU A 280 39.35 -12.65 -15.99
C LEU A 280 40.83 -12.87 -15.65
N ARG A 281 41.73 -12.19 -16.37
CA ARG A 281 43.18 -12.20 -16.12
C ARG A 281 43.61 -10.93 -15.42
N GLY A 282 44.47 -11.06 -14.41
CA GLY A 282 45.06 -9.92 -13.74
C GLY A 282 46.10 -9.22 -14.61
N ASN A 283 45.78 -8.04 -15.15
CA ASN A 283 46.71 -7.21 -15.93
C ASN A 283 47.47 -6.19 -15.06
N HIS A 284 48.59 -5.70 -15.60
CA HIS A 284 49.63 -4.93 -14.89
C HIS A 284 49.26 -3.49 -14.44
N GLY A 285 47.98 -3.12 -14.37
CA GLY A 285 47.55 -1.77 -13.97
C GLY A 285 46.28 -1.81 -13.14
N ARG A 286 46.16 -0.90 -12.15
CA ARG A 286 44.98 -0.75 -11.28
C ARG A 286 43.72 -0.59 -12.13
N GLY A 287 42.99 -1.69 -12.33
CA GLY A 287 41.68 -1.69 -12.94
C GLY A 287 40.66 -2.13 -11.90
N SER A 288 39.74 -1.24 -11.53
CA SER A 288 38.52 -1.66 -10.86
C SER A 288 37.42 -1.82 -11.90
N LEU A 289 36.97 -3.05 -12.14
CA LEU A 289 35.73 -3.29 -12.85
C LEU A 289 34.59 -3.03 -11.84
N PHE A 290 33.85 -1.95 -12.05
CA PHE A 290 32.61 -1.67 -11.35
C PHE A 290 31.48 -1.75 -12.35
N TYR A 291 30.46 -2.57 -12.07
CA TYR A 291 29.05 -2.17 -12.04
C TYR A 291 28.21 -3.42 -11.70
N TYR A 292 27.48 -3.34 -10.58
CA TYR A 292 26.42 -4.25 -10.08
C TYR A 292 26.68 -5.77 -10.09
N CYS A 293 27.95 -6.19 -10.06
CA CYS A 293 28.31 -7.61 -10.01
C CYS A 293 29.72 -7.79 -9.42
N GLY A 294 29.85 -7.74 -8.09
CA GLY A 294 31.10 -7.97 -7.35
C GLY A 294 32.19 -6.89 -7.52
N LYS A 295 33.01 -6.66 -6.49
CA LYS A 295 34.13 -5.70 -6.52
C LYS A 295 35.44 -6.47 -6.68
N ILE A 296 36.24 -6.15 -7.70
CA ILE A 296 37.54 -6.79 -7.92
C ILE A 296 38.65 -5.83 -7.49
N HIS A 297 39.51 -6.30 -6.58
CA HIS A 297 40.67 -5.57 -6.09
C HIS A 297 41.97 -6.26 -6.56
N MET A 298 42.80 -5.53 -7.30
CA MET A 298 44.17 -5.94 -7.61
C MET A 298 45.11 -5.50 -6.50
N ALA A 299 45.90 -6.44 -5.99
CA ALA A 299 46.97 -6.20 -5.03
C ALA A 299 48.32 -6.08 -5.74
#